data_AF-A0A7K1SR53-F1
#
_entry.id   AF-A0A7K1SR53-F1
#
_cell.length_a   1.000
_cell.length_b   1.000
_cell.length_c   1.000
_cell.angle_alpha   90.00
_cell.angle_beta   90.00
_cell.angle_gamma   90.00
#
_symmetry.space_group_name_H-M   'P 1'
#
loop_
_entity.id
_entity.type
_entity.pdbx_description
1 polymer ?
#
loop_
_entity_poly.entity_id
_entity_poly.type
_entity_poly.pdbx_seq_one_letter_code
_entity_poly.pdbx_strand_id
1 'polypeptide(L)'
;MLTLPISDSLTVSLYNSIKEFPAARQLDAKLFAIEQAGLSLSPEELEVRKERLDLLLAFNQQADYQLEAYNYQLSITLLEQGYNPVEPEWACHVQAINGEPVTDYSEDALGARVTALKQQGLSLEQIETSLATVKAEMLAEIKRYYPNRVIRGKYNNLQRQLNYGIALADHLALDTEETKAKLDKTTLDVLTMQKPIDLRDETNNTPVSLEKSQFRLYTRLQESGCNDVNSLTVYQFYGWLEMLEERNEQQALALAKAKKR
;
A
#
# COMPACT_ATOMS: atom_id res chain seq x y z
N MET A 1 0.59 3.55 -22.30
CA MET A 1 -0.85 3.50 -21.96
C MET A 1 -1.33 2.07 -22.14
N LEU A 2 -2.07 1.54 -21.16
CA LEU A 2 -2.66 0.19 -21.23
C LEU A 2 -4.15 0.34 -21.60
N THR A 3 -4.59 -0.31 -22.68
CA THR A 3 -6.00 -0.29 -23.09
C THR A 3 -6.62 -1.65 -22.83
N LEU A 4 -7.73 -1.67 -22.11
CA LEU A 4 -8.49 -2.85 -21.73
C LEU A 4 -9.84 -2.85 -22.47
N PRO A 5 -10.07 -3.77 -23.43
CA PRO A 5 -11.39 -3.96 -24.01
C PRO A 5 -12.29 -4.70 -23.00
N ILE A 6 -13.43 -4.11 -22.68
CA ILE A 6 -14.44 -4.70 -21.79
C ILE A 6 -15.52 -5.42 -22.61
N SER A 7 -15.95 -4.80 -23.70
CA SER A 7 -16.89 -5.35 -24.68
C SER A 7 -16.60 -4.76 -26.06
N ASP A 8 -17.34 -5.20 -27.09
CA ASP A 8 -17.17 -4.73 -28.47
C ASP A 8 -17.30 -3.20 -28.64
N SER A 9 -17.97 -2.52 -27.70
CA SER A 9 -18.22 -1.07 -27.73
C SER A 9 -17.62 -0.31 -26.54
N LEU A 10 -16.90 -1.00 -25.65
CA LEU A 10 -16.39 -0.41 -24.41
C LEU A 10 -14.91 -0.72 -24.22
N THR A 11 -14.13 0.35 -24.16
CA THR A 11 -12.69 0.33 -23.93
C THR A 11 -12.32 1.25 -22.78
N VAL A 12 -11.43 0.79 -21.92
CA VAL A 12 -10.91 1.57 -20.78
C VAL A 12 -9.42 1.77 -20.98
N SER A 13 -8.95 3.00 -20.85
CA SER A 13 -7.51 3.33 -20.89
C SER A 13 -7.03 3.61 -19.47
N LEU A 14 -5.94 2.94 -19.09
CA LEU A 14 -5.30 3.05 -17.79
C LEU A 14 -3.98 3.80 -17.90
N TYR A 15 -3.73 4.66 -16.90
CA TYR A 15 -2.39 5.18 -16.65
C TYR A 15 -1.46 4.01 -16.34
N ASN A 16 -0.37 3.88 -17.10
CA ASN A 16 0.63 2.83 -16.90
C ASN A 16 2.07 3.36 -16.85
N SER A 17 2.24 4.69 -16.88
CA SER A 17 3.54 5.35 -16.76
C SER A 17 3.51 6.39 -15.64
N ILE A 18 4.60 6.45 -14.87
CA ILE A 18 4.76 7.48 -13.82
C ILE A 18 4.91 8.90 -14.41
N LYS A 19 5.21 9.00 -15.72
CA LYS A 19 5.33 10.28 -16.41
C LYS A 19 3.98 10.93 -16.71
N GLU A 20 2.92 10.14 -16.72
CA GLU A 20 1.56 10.58 -17.05
C GLU A 20 0.64 10.51 -15.83
N PHE A 21 0.89 9.57 -14.92
CA PHE A 21 0.03 9.36 -13.75
C PHE A 21 0.13 10.53 -12.75
N PRO A 22 -0.98 11.19 -12.39
CA PRO A 22 -0.95 12.29 -11.43
C PRO A 22 -0.53 11.83 -10.03
N ALA A 23 0.31 12.61 -9.35
CA ALA A 23 0.81 12.30 -8.01
C ALA A 23 -0.31 12.29 -6.97
N ALA A 24 -1.30 13.18 -7.10
CA ALA A 24 -2.49 13.18 -6.25
C ALA A 24 -3.29 11.89 -6.39
N ARG A 25 -3.46 11.37 -7.63
CA ARG A 25 -4.16 10.09 -7.87
C ARG A 25 -3.37 8.89 -7.39
N GLN A 26 -2.04 8.98 -7.37
CA GLN A 26 -1.22 7.96 -6.72
C GLN A 26 -1.45 7.93 -5.20
N LEU A 27 -1.71 9.06 -4.55
CA LEU A 27 -2.07 9.07 -3.13
C LEU A 27 -3.38 8.31 -2.91
N ASP A 28 -4.42 8.65 -3.68
CA ASP A 28 -5.74 8.01 -3.56
C ASP A 28 -5.63 6.48 -3.75
N ALA A 29 -4.93 6.04 -4.80
CA ALA A 29 -4.67 4.62 -5.04
C ALA A 29 -3.91 3.96 -3.86
N LYS A 30 -2.94 4.67 -3.27
CA LYS A 30 -2.19 4.15 -2.10
C LYS A 30 -3.06 4.02 -0.86
N LEU A 31 -4.08 4.86 -0.66
CA LEU A 31 -5.00 4.74 0.47
C LEU A 31 -5.80 3.44 0.37
N PHE A 32 -6.36 3.14 -0.79
CA PHE A 32 -7.04 1.85 -1.04
C PHE A 32 -6.08 0.65 -0.97
N ALA A 33 -4.82 0.81 -1.39
CA ALA A 33 -3.80 -0.24 -1.22
C ALA A 33 -3.45 -0.50 0.25
N ILE A 34 -3.48 0.52 1.11
CA ILE A 34 -3.29 0.39 2.55
C ILE A 34 -4.47 -0.37 3.17
N GLU A 35 -5.69 -0.07 2.74
CA GLU A 35 -6.87 -0.82 3.15
C GLU A 35 -6.78 -2.29 2.75
N GLN A 36 -6.42 -2.59 1.49
CA GLN A 36 -6.19 -3.97 1.05
C GLN A 36 -5.16 -4.71 1.92
N ALA A 37 -4.06 -4.04 2.28
CA ALA A 37 -3.05 -4.64 3.15
C ALA A 37 -3.52 -4.82 4.61
N GLY A 38 -4.49 -4.01 5.05
CA GLY A 38 -5.02 -4.00 6.41
C GLY A 38 -6.28 -4.83 6.58
N LEU A 39 -6.96 -5.24 5.52
CA LEU A 39 -8.25 -5.93 5.51
C LEU A 39 -8.13 -7.37 4.96
N SER A 40 -9.11 -8.20 5.29
CA SER A 40 -9.29 -9.52 4.70
C SER A 40 -10.33 -9.37 3.59
N LEU A 41 -9.98 -9.77 2.38
CA LEU A 41 -10.78 -9.60 1.17
C LEU A 41 -11.53 -10.88 0.78
N SER A 42 -11.38 -11.96 1.56
CA SER A 42 -12.13 -13.20 1.39
C SER A 42 -12.40 -13.89 2.74
N PRO A 43 -13.37 -14.84 2.78
CA PRO A 43 -13.58 -15.69 3.95
C PRO A 43 -12.35 -16.50 4.37
N GLU A 44 -11.55 -16.97 3.41
CA GLU A 44 -10.32 -17.71 3.68
C GLU A 44 -9.27 -16.83 4.37
N GLU A 45 -9.14 -15.57 3.94
CA GLU A 45 -8.24 -14.59 4.57
C GLU A 45 -8.71 -14.20 5.97
N LEU A 46 -10.03 -14.21 6.24
CA LEU A 46 -10.57 -14.00 7.59
C LEU A 46 -10.13 -15.12 8.54
N GLU A 47 -10.18 -16.39 8.12
CA GLU A 47 -9.75 -17.50 8.97
C GLU A 47 -8.26 -17.40 9.32
N VAL A 48 -7.41 -17.08 8.34
CA VAL A 48 -5.97 -16.84 8.58
C VAL A 48 -5.76 -15.69 9.58
N ARG A 49 -6.54 -14.61 9.48
CA ARG A 49 -6.44 -13.47 10.39
C ARG A 49 -6.97 -13.79 11.78
N LYS A 50 -7.95 -14.68 11.91
CA LYS A 50 -8.45 -15.18 13.19
C LYS A 50 -7.38 -15.99 13.93
N GLU A 51 -6.67 -16.88 13.23
CA GLU A 51 -5.52 -17.60 13.81
C GLU A 51 -4.45 -16.62 14.33
N ARG A 52 -4.21 -15.54 13.58
CA ARG A 52 -3.29 -14.47 14.00
C ARG A 52 -3.77 -13.75 15.27
N LEU A 53 -5.08 -13.50 15.44
CA LEU A 53 -5.62 -12.92 16.67
C LEU A 53 -5.37 -13.80 17.88
N ASP A 54 -5.59 -15.11 17.74
CA ASP A 54 -5.34 -16.09 18.80
C ASP A 54 -3.87 -16.09 19.21
N LEU A 55 -2.95 -16.02 18.23
CA LEU A 55 -1.52 -15.91 18.48
C LEU A 55 -1.15 -14.59 19.18
N LEU A 56 -1.67 -13.44 18.73
CA LEU A 56 -1.40 -12.15 19.37
C LEU A 56 -1.84 -12.14 20.85
N LEU A 57 -2.99 -12.75 21.14
CA LEU A 57 -3.50 -12.91 22.50
C LEU A 57 -2.60 -13.86 23.32
N ALA A 58 -2.24 -15.01 22.78
CA ALA A 58 -1.37 -15.99 23.44
C ALA A 58 0.02 -15.43 23.80
N PHE A 59 0.58 -14.57 22.94
CA PHE A 59 1.87 -13.91 23.14
C PHE A 59 1.79 -12.54 23.82
N ASN A 60 0.63 -12.20 24.42
CA ASN A 60 0.41 -10.96 25.17
C ASN A 60 0.76 -9.68 24.38
N GLN A 61 0.49 -9.67 23.07
CA GLN A 61 0.71 -8.52 22.18
C GLN A 61 -0.54 -7.62 22.14
N GLN A 62 -0.95 -7.09 23.30
CA GLN A 62 -2.25 -6.44 23.48
C GLN A 62 -2.52 -5.27 22.51
N ALA A 63 -1.52 -4.43 22.25
CA ALA A 63 -1.69 -3.28 21.35
C ALA A 63 -1.94 -3.71 19.90
N ASP A 64 -1.15 -4.68 19.41
CA ASP A 64 -1.32 -5.23 18.06
C ASP A 64 -2.63 -6.04 17.97
N TYR A 65 -2.99 -6.78 19.02
CA TYR A 65 -4.27 -7.49 19.10
C TYR A 65 -5.47 -6.54 18.93
N GLN A 66 -5.49 -5.40 19.62
CA GLN A 66 -6.59 -4.44 19.52
C GLN A 66 -6.78 -3.90 18.10
N LEU A 67 -5.67 -3.59 17.42
CA LEU A 67 -5.71 -3.12 16.02
C LEU A 67 -6.17 -4.24 15.08
N GLU A 68 -5.61 -5.43 15.21
CA GLU A 68 -5.98 -6.58 14.38
C GLU A 68 -7.45 -6.97 14.58
N ALA A 69 -7.97 -6.90 15.81
CA ALA A 69 -9.35 -7.26 16.13
C ALA A 69 -10.34 -6.25 15.52
N TYR A 70 -9.99 -4.96 15.54
CA TYR A 70 -10.76 -3.94 14.84
C TYR A 70 -10.77 -4.20 13.33
N ASN A 71 -9.60 -4.43 12.73
CA ASN A 71 -9.49 -4.69 11.29
C ASN A 71 -10.23 -5.97 10.88
N TYR A 72 -10.20 -7.01 11.70
CA TYR A 72 -10.95 -8.25 11.50
C TYR A 72 -12.46 -7.97 11.46
N GLN A 73 -13.00 -7.23 12.43
CA GLN A 73 -14.42 -6.88 12.46
C GLN A 73 -14.82 -5.98 11.28
N LEU A 74 -13.98 -5.01 10.93
CA LEU A 74 -14.18 -4.16 9.77
C LEU A 74 -14.21 -4.98 8.47
N SER A 75 -13.31 -5.97 8.35
CA SER A 75 -13.27 -6.88 7.19
C SER A 75 -14.58 -7.67 7.05
N ILE A 76 -15.15 -8.17 8.15
CA ILE A 76 -16.46 -8.85 8.12
C ILE A 76 -17.53 -7.92 7.56
N THR A 77 -17.64 -6.70 8.09
CA THR A 77 -18.64 -5.73 7.66
C THR A 77 -18.49 -5.37 6.18
N LEU A 78 -17.27 -5.18 5.69
CA LEU A 78 -17.02 -4.83 4.29
C LEU A 78 -17.30 -6.01 3.34
N LEU A 79 -16.98 -7.24 3.75
CA LEU A 79 -17.34 -8.45 3.01
C LEU A 79 -18.85 -8.65 2.91
N GLU A 80 -19.60 -8.42 3.98
CA GLU A 80 -21.07 -8.46 3.98
C GLU A 80 -21.68 -7.41 3.03
N GLN A 81 -21.01 -6.27 2.88
CA GLN A 81 -21.41 -5.20 1.95
C GLN A 81 -20.95 -5.46 0.51
N GLY A 82 -20.13 -6.49 0.27
CA GLY A 82 -19.52 -6.76 -1.04
C GLY A 82 -18.52 -5.69 -1.48
N TYR A 83 -17.95 -4.94 -0.53
CA TYR A 83 -16.93 -3.94 -0.81
C TYR A 83 -15.56 -4.60 -1.00
N ASN A 84 -14.87 -4.25 -2.08
CA ASN A 84 -13.51 -4.70 -2.35
C ASN A 84 -12.61 -3.49 -2.69
N PRO A 85 -11.65 -3.11 -1.84
CA PRO A 85 -10.78 -1.95 -2.06
C PRO A 85 -9.82 -2.08 -3.26
N VAL A 86 -9.68 -3.27 -3.86
CA VAL A 86 -8.96 -3.45 -5.13
C VAL A 86 -9.65 -2.68 -6.26
N GLU A 87 -10.97 -2.57 -6.21
CA GLU A 87 -11.80 -1.94 -7.22
C GLU A 87 -11.62 -0.42 -7.30
N PRO A 88 -11.80 0.35 -6.20
CA PRO A 88 -11.54 1.78 -6.23
C PRO A 88 -10.04 2.10 -6.42
N GLU A 89 -9.12 1.24 -5.95
CA GLU A 89 -7.69 1.40 -6.30
C GLU A 89 -7.51 1.36 -7.83
N TRP A 90 -8.03 0.33 -8.49
CA TRP A 90 -7.97 0.22 -9.95
C TRP A 90 -8.65 1.41 -10.65
N ALA A 91 -9.79 1.86 -10.14
CA ALA A 91 -10.53 2.99 -10.70
C ALA A 91 -9.72 4.31 -10.66
N CYS A 92 -8.80 4.47 -9.69
CA CYS A 92 -7.88 5.60 -9.65
C CYS A 92 -6.91 5.63 -10.84
N HIS A 93 -6.63 4.48 -11.45
CA HIS A 93 -5.77 4.36 -12.63
C HIS A 93 -6.51 4.58 -13.95
N VAL A 94 -7.84 4.69 -13.94
CA VAL A 94 -8.61 4.94 -15.15
C VAL A 94 -8.37 6.37 -15.63
N GLN A 95 -7.83 6.48 -16.84
CA GLN A 95 -7.58 7.75 -17.51
C GLN A 95 -8.74 8.15 -18.41
N ALA A 96 -9.26 7.20 -19.19
CA ALA A 96 -10.31 7.47 -20.18
C ALA A 96 -11.20 6.26 -20.42
N ILE A 97 -12.45 6.50 -20.79
CA ILE A 97 -13.42 5.48 -21.20
C ILE A 97 -13.89 5.84 -22.61
N ASN A 98 -13.74 4.92 -23.56
CA ASN A 98 -14.03 5.16 -24.98
C ASN A 98 -13.34 6.41 -25.56
N GLY A 99 -12.13 6.71 -25.06
CA GLY A 99 -11.34 7.87 -25.46
C GLY A 99 -11.68 9.17 -24.72
N GLU A 100 -12.79 9.23 -23.98
CA GLU A 100 -13.18 10.40 -23.21
C GLU A 100 -12.46 10.42 -21.84
N PRO A 101 -11.73 11.50 -21.51
CA PRO A 101 -11.02 11.61 -20.24
C PRO A 101 -11.95 11.56 -19.03
N VAL A 102 -11.52 10.83 -18.01
CA VAL A 102 -12.16 10.81 -16.69
C VAL A 102 -11.64 11.98 -15.87
N THR A 103 -12.54 12.72 -15.22
CA THR A 103 -12.21 13.92 -14.44
C THR A 103 -12.65 13.87 -12.98
N ASP A 104 -13.72 13.12 -12.68
CA ASP A 104 -14.21 12.91 -11.32
C ASP A 104 -13.57 11.66 -10.70
N TYR A 105 -12.95 11.84 -9.54
CA TYR A 105 -12.28 10.80 -8.77
C TYR A 105 -12.67 10.86 -7.29
N SER A 106 -13.84 11.45 -7.00
CA SER A 106 -14.46 11.29 -5.68
C SER A 106 -14.76 9.81 -5.42
N GLU A 107 -14.74 9.41 -4.15
CA GLU A 107 -14.96 8.01 -3.76
C GLU A 107 -16.30 7.45 -4.31
N ASP A 108 -17.37 8.23 -4.20
CA ASP A 108 -18.68 7.92 -4.79
C ASP A 108 -18.60 7.67 -6.31
N ALA A 109 -17.86 8.53 -7.03
CA ALA A 109 -17.69 8.41 -8.47
C ALA A 109 -16.84 7.19 -8.86
N LEU A 110 -15.84 6.82 -8.06
CA LEU A 110 -15.04 5.61 -8.27
C LEU A 110 -15.92 4.36 -8.14
N GLY A 111 -16.70 4.25 -7.06
CA GLY A 111 -17.60 3.12 -6.83
C GLY A 111 -18.69 2.99 -7.90
N ALA A 112 -19.33 4.11 -8.25
CA ALA A 112 -20.34 4.14 -9.31
C ALA A 112 -19.76 3.72 -10.67
N ARG A 113 -18.54 4.16 -10.99
CA ARG A 113 -17.85 3.79 -12.24
C ARG A 113 -17.57 2.30 -12.31
N VAL A 114 -16.99 1.71 -11.25
CA VAL A 114 -16.68 0.27 -11.27
C VAL A 114 -17.96 -0.53 -11.41
N THR A 115 -19.02 -0.15 -10.70
CA THR A 115 -20.33 -0.81 -10.80
C THR A 115 -20.89 -0.76 -12.22
N ALA A 116 -20.84 0.41 -12.87
CA ALA A 116 -21.27 0.56 -14.26
C ALA A 116 -20.44 -0.27 -15.24
N LEU A 117 -19.12 -0.34 -15.06
CA LEU A 117 -18.24 -1.16 -15.91
C LEU A 117 -18.48 -2.66 -15.71
N LYS A 118 -18.71 -3.10 -14.46
CA LYS A 118 -19.07 -4.49 -14.16
C LYS A 118 -20.37 -4.92 -14.81
N GLN A 119 -21.38 -4.06 -14.81
CA GLN A 119 -22.64 -4.30 -15.54
C GLN A 119 -22.44 -4.48 -17.05
N GLN A 120 -21.34 -3.95 -17.59
CA GLN A 120 -20.97 -4.06 -19.01
C GLN A 120 -19.97 -5.19 -19.30
N GLY A 121 -19.63 -6.02 -18.29
CA GLY A 121 -18.79 -7.20 -18.46
C GLY A 121 -17.39 -7.13 -17.86
N LEU A 122 -17.01 -6.04 -17.17
CA LEU A 122 -15.74 -5.98 -16.45
C LEU A 122 -15.73 -7.02 -15.32
N SER A 123 -14.79 -7.97 -15.35
CA SER A 123 -14.62 -8.96 -14.29
C SER A 123 -13.61 -8.52 -13.23
N LEU A 124 -13.69 -9.12 -12.04
CA LEU A 124 -12.69 -8.92 -10.99
C LEU A 124 -11.29 -9.38 -11.43
N GLU A 125 -11.21 -10.50 -12.16
CA GLU A 125 -9.93 -11.01 -12.70
C GLU A 125 -9.28 -10.00 -13.66
N GLN A 126 -10.07 -9.31 -14.49
CA GLN A 126 -9.57 -8.25 -15.37
C GLN A 126 -9.05 -7.05 -14.56
N ILE A 127 -9.75 -6.67 -13.50
CA ILE A 127 -9.33 -5.61 -12.57
C ILE A 127 -7.98 -5.98 -11.95
N GLU A 128 -7.87 -7.16 -11.33
CA GLU A 128 -6.65 -7.62 -10.66
C GLU A 128 -5.47 -7.74 -11.61
N THR A 129 -5.68 -8.36 -12.79
CA THR A 129 -4.62 -8.57 -13.79
C THR A 129 -4.12 -7.26 -14.37
N SER A 130 -5.03 -6.34 -14.71
CA SER A 130 -4.64 -5.05 -15.28
C SER A 130 -4.00 -4.13 -14.21
N LEU A 131 -4.48 -4.16 -12.98
CA LEU A 131 -3.87 -3.44 -11.85
C LEU A 131 -2.45 -3.93 -11.57
N ALA A 132 -2.25 -5.26 -11.52
CA ALA A 132 -0.93 -5.86 -11.34
C ALA A 132 0.03 -5.46 -12.46
N THR A 133 -0.45 -5.43 -13.70
CA THR A 133 0.31 -4.98 -14.88
C THR A 133 0.74 -3.51 -14.74
N VAL A 134 -0.21 -2.62 -14.44
CA VAL A 134 0.06 -1.19 -14.23
C VAL A 134 1.08 -0.97 -13.11
N LYS A 135 0.90 -1.64 -11.96
CA LYS A 135 1.83 -1.56 -10.83
C LYS A 135 3.24 -2.04 -11.23
N ALA A 136 3.34 -3.12 -11.98
CA ALA A 136 4.62 -3.66 -12.43
C ALA A 136 5.34 -2.70 -13.39
N GLU A 137 4.63 -2.13 -14.36
CA GLU A 137 5.17 -1.18 -15.33
C GLU A 137 5.64 0.11 -14.64
N MET A 138 4.80 0.69 -13.76
CA MET A 138 5.18 1.88 -12.98
C MET A 138 6.36 1.59 -12.06
N LEU A 139 6.40 0.43 -11.41
CA LEU A 139 7.55 0.03 -10.57
C LEU A 139 8.84 -0.09 -11.40
N ALA A 140 8.76 -0.61 -12.62
CA ALA A 140 9.91 -0.69 -13.52
C ALA A 140 10.43 0.71 -13.89
N GLU A 141 9.54 1.67 -14.16
CA GLU A 141 9.93 3.05 -14.40
C GLU A 141 10.52 3.72 -13.15
N ILE A 142 9.94 3.50 -11.97
CA ILE A 142 10.50 4.01 -10.70
C ILE A 142 11.91 3.44 -10.48
N LYS A 143 12.12 2.13 -10.69
CA LYS A 143 13.46 1.52 -10.59
C LYS A 143 14.46 2.16 -11.56
N ARG A 144 14.01 2.51 -12.76
CA ARG A 144 14.85 3.09 -13.80
C ARG A 144 15.26 4.53 -13.49
N TYR A 145 14.30 5.35 -13.06
CA TYR A 145 14.52 6.79 -12.87
C TYR A 145 14.91 7.17 -11.43
N TYR A 146 14.38 6.44 -10.44
CA TYR A 146 14.49 6.74 -9.02
C TYR A 146 14.84 5.47 -8.22
N PRO A 147 15.99 4.82 -8.48
CA PRO A 147 16.33 3.52 -7.88
C PRO A 147 16.37 3.54 -6.34
N ASN A 148 16.66 4.69 -5.74
CA ASN A 148 16.70 4.87 -4.29
C ASN A 148 15.30 4.91 -3.64
N ARG A 149 14.22 5.08 -4.43
CA ARG A 149 12.84 5.09 -3.94
C ARG A 149 12.22 3.70 -3.80
N VAL A 150 12.89 2.68 -4.30
CA VAL A 150 12.39 1.30 -4.20
C VAL A 150 12.91 0.68 -2.91
N ILE A 151 11.99 0.37 -2.00
CA ILE A 151 12.32 -0.29 -0.73
C ILE A 151 13.03 -1.60 -1.04
N ARG A 152 14.31 -1.70 -0.65
CA ARG A 152 15.02 -2.98 -0.67
C ARG A 152 14.47 -3.83 0.47
N GLY A 153 13.91 -4.99 0.15
CA GLY A 153 13.46 -5.96 1.15
C GLY A 153 14.58 -6.23 2.15
N LYS A 154 14.27 -6.17 3.45
CA LYS A 154 15.26 -6.46 4.49
C LYS A 154 15.51 -7.98 4.49
N TYR A 155 16.75 -8.39 4.21
CA TYR A 155 17.22 -9.78 4.32
C TYR A 155 16.82 -10.46 5.66
N ASN A 156 16.61 -9.66 6.70
CA ASN A 156 16.20 -10.10 8.03
C ASN A 156 14.85 -10.85 8.06
N ASN A 157 13.92 -10.58 7.12
CA ASN A 157 12.62 -11.23 7.10
C ASN A 157 12.71 -12.71 6.69
N LEU A 158 13.56 -13.03 5.71
CA LEU A 158 13.84 -14.41 5.30
C LEU A 158 14.51 -15.21 6.42
N GLN A 159 15.45 -14.58 7.14
CA GLN A 159 16.12 -15.24 8.25
C GLN A 159 15.16 -15.57 9.40
N ARG A 160 14.21 -14.68 9.71
CA ARG A 160 13.18 -14.93 10.74
C ARG A 160 12.28 -16.11 10.36
N GLN A 161 11.84 -16.18 9.11
CA GLN A 161 11.06 -17.31 8.59
C GLN A 161 11.84 -18.63 8.63
N LEU A 162 13.12 -18.61 8.25
CA LEU A 162 14.00 -19.78 8.36
C LEU A 162 14.15 -20.24 9.82
N ASN A 163 14.38 -19.31 10.75
CA ASN A 163 14.52 -19.62 12.17
C ASN A 163 13.24 -20.24 12.74
N TYR A 164 12.07 -19.72 12.36
CA TYR A 164 10.78 -20.29 12.72
C TYR A 164 10.62 -21.71 12.18
N GLY A 165 10.91 -21.95 10.90
CA GLY A 165 10.84 -23.29 10.31
C GLY A 165 11.76 -24.30 10.99
N ILE A 166 12.99 -23.89 11.36
CA ILE A 166 13.92 -24.73 12.11
C ILE A 166 13.37 -25.03 13.52
N ALA A 167 12.90 -24.01 14.24
CA ALA A 167 12.37 -24.19 15.59
C ALA A 167 11.11 -25.09 15.61
N LEU A 168 10.25 -24.97 14.60
CA LEU A 168 9.10 -25.85 14.41
C LEU A 168 9.52 -27.29 14.17
N ALA A 169 10.49 -27.53 13.28
CA ALA A 169 11.01 -28.87 13.01
C ALA A 169 11.67 -29.49 14.25
N ASP A 170 12.48 -28.72 14.98
CA ASP A 170 13.11 -29.16 16.24
C ASP A 170 12.05 -29.54 17.29
N HIS A 171 10.98 -28.74 17.42
CA HIS A 171 9.91 -29.01 18.36
C HIS A 171 9.10 -30.25 17.98
N LEU A 172 8.76 -30.42 16.70
CA LEU A 172 8.07 -31.63 16.21
C LEU A 172 8.90 -32.91 16.39
N ALA A 173 10.23 -32.81 16.32
CA ALA A 173 11.12 -33.97 16.44
C ALA A 173 11.38 -34.39 17.90
N LEU A 174 11.49 -33.43 18.82
CA LEU A 174 11.95 -33.68 20.20
C LEU A 174 10.88 -33.43 21.28
N ASP A 175 9.93 -32.55 21.02
CA ASP A 175 8.83 -32.16 21.92
C ASP A 175 9.27 -31.93 23.38
N THR A 176 10.15 -30.94 23.59
CA THR A 176 10.66 -30.55 24.92
C THR A 176 10.29 -29.11 25.24
N GLU A 177 10.33 -28.75 26.53
CA GLU A 177 10.15 -27.36 26.97
C GLU A 177 11.16 -26.39 26.33
N GLU A 178 12.39 -26.86 26.07
CA GLU A 178 13.41 -26.04 25.40
C GLU A 178 13.06 -25.77 23.93
N THR A 179 12.63 -26.80 23.19
CA THR A 179 12.24 -26.63 21.78
C THR A 179 10.95 -25.83 21.66
N LYS A 180 10.02 -25.99 22.61
CA LYS A 180 8.81 -25.17 22.72
C LYS A 180 9.12 -23.69 22.95
N ALA A 181 9.98 -23.38 23.94
CA ALA A 181 10.38 -21.99 24.21
C ALA A 181 11.09 -21.34 23.01
N LYS A 182 11.89 -22.12 22.26
CA LYS A 182 12.53 -21.67 21.02
C LYS A 182 11.48 -21.38 19.93
N LEU A 183 10.51 -22.28 19.76
CA LEU A 183 9.41 -22.09 18.82
C LEU A 183 8.62 -20.82 19.16
N ASP A 184 8.16 -20.69 20.41
CA ASP A 184 7.43 -19.52 20.92
C ASP A 184 8.14 -18.20 20.63
N LYS A 185 9.45 -18.14 20.91
CA LYS A 185 10.28 -16.98 20.58
C LYS A 185 10.28 -16.67 19.08
N THR A 186 10.48 -17.67 18.23
CA THR A 186 10.51 -17.46 16.79
C THR A 186 9.14 -17.14 16.20
N THR A 187 8.05 -17.66 16.79
CA THR A 187 6.67 -17.29 16.45
C THR A 187 6.44 -15.81 16.72
N LEU A 188 6.85 -15.31 17.90
CA LEU A 188 6.79 -13.89 18.22
C LEU A 188 7.62 -13.04 17.23
N ASP A 189 8.83 -13.49 16.89
CA ASP A 189 9.69 -12.79 15.91
C ASP A 189 9.03 -12.67 14.53
N VAL A 190 8.26 -13.68 14.11
CA VAL A 190 7.47 -13.67 12.86
C VAL A 190 6.24 -12.78 13.00
N LEU A 191 5.50 -12.86 14.11
CA LEU A 191 4.31 -12.01 14.35
C LEU A 191 4.66 -10.52 14.27
N THR A 192 5.79 -10.11 14.84
CA THR A 192 6.26 -8.71 14.82
C THR A 192 6.69 -8.21 13.43
N MET A 193 6.83 -9.09 12.43
CA MET A 193 7.14 -8.67 11.05
C MET A 193 5.94 -8.03 10.37
N GLN A 194 4.73 -8.41 10.77
CA GLN A 194 3.48 -7.94 10.21
C GLN A 194 2.79 -7.11 11.27
N LYS A 195 3.15 -5.83 11.40
CA LYS A 195 2.39 -4.96 12.30
C LYS A 195 1.01 -4.68 11.70
N PRO A 196 -0.08 -4.80 12.49
CA PRO A 196 -1.39 -4.43 12.01
C PRO A 196 -1.40 -2.95 11.62
N ILE A 197 -2.08 -2.66 10.51
CA ILE A 197 -2.30 -1.30 10.04
C ILE A 197 -3.39 -0.69 10.92
N ASP A 198 -3.18 0.54 11.40
CA ASP A 198 -4.21 1.25 12.15
C ASP A 198 -5.22 1.86 11.17
N LEU A 199 -6.40 1.22 11.07
CA LEU A 199 -7.55 1.65 10.25
C LEU A 199 -8.71 2.20 11.10
N ARG A 200 -8.51 2.41 12.41
CA ARG A 200 -9.56 2.94 13.28
C ARG A 200 -9.95 4.35 12.84
N ASP A 201 -11.21 4.71 13.05
CA ASP A 201 -11.71 6.07 12.79
C ASP A 201 -11.20 7.07 13.85
N GLU A 202 -9.89 7.31 13.83
CA GLU A 202 -9.17 8.19 14.75
C GLU A 202 -8.31 9.19 13.97
N THR A 203 -8.11 10.38 14.55
CA THR A 203 -7.41 11.50 13.90
C THR A 203 -5.94 11.25 13.51
N ASN A 204 -5.34 10.12 13.91
CA ASN A 204 -3.94 9.77 13.63
C ASN A 204 -3.79 8.31 13.12
N ASN A 205 -4.82 7.76 12.49
CA ASN A 205 -4.72 6.46 11.83
C ASN A 205 -3.75 6.50 10.62
N THR A 206 -3.50 5.34 10.01
CA THR A 206 -2.50 5.20 8.94
C THR A 206 -2.89 6.00 7.67
N PRO A 207 -4.14 5.91 7.15
CA PRO A 207 -4.58 6.73 6.03
C PRO A 207 -4.41 8.24 6.27
N VAL A 208 -4.94 8.76 7.39
CA VAL A 208 -4.90 10.19 7.73
C VAL A 208 -3.46 10.69 7.92
N SER A 209 -2.59 9.86 8.49
CA SER A 209 -1.16 10.18 8.63
C SER A 209 -0.48 10.32 7.26
N LEU A 210 -0.82 9.46 6.31
CA LEU A 210 -0.29 9.54 4.94
C LEU A 210 -0.76 10.83 4.24
N GLU A 211 -2.04 11.16 4.33
CA GLU A 211 -2.60 12.39 3.77
C GLU A 211 -1.94 13.64 4.37
N LYS A 212 -1.83 13.71 5.70
CA LYS A 212 -1.13 14.81 6.39
C LYS A 212 0.33 14.92 5.95
N SER A 213 1.01 13.79 5.75
CA SER A 213 2.40 13.77 5.27
C SER A 213 2.50 14.29 3.84
N GLN A 214 1.57 13.90 2.97
CA GLN A 214 1.49 14.38 1.59
C GLN A 214 1.21 15.89 1.55
N PHE A 215 0.26 16.37 2.36
CA PHE A 215 -0.04 17.80 2.47
C PHE A 215 1.18 18.61 2.88
N ARG A 216 1.88 18.21 3.95
CA ARG A 216 3.10 18.89 4.42
C ARG A 216 4.16 18.94 3.32
N LEU A 217 4.30 17.85 2.58
CA LEU A 217 5.25 17.79 1.49
C LEU A 217 4.87 18.74 0.36
N TYR A 218 3.59 18.78 -0.03
CA TYR A 218 3.10 19.71 -1.03
C TYR A 218 3.32 21.17 -0.63
N THR A 219 3.07 21.53 0.63
CA THR A 219 3.41 22.86 1.17
C THR A 219 4.89 23.17 0.98
N ARG A 220 5.78 22.23 1.33
CA ARG A 220 7.23 22.42 1.18
C ARG A 220 7.67 22.55 -0.28
N LEU A 221 6.99 21.86 -1.20
CA LEU A 221 7.23 22.00 -2.64
C LEU A 221 6.83 23.39 -3.14
N GLN A 222 5.68 23.91 -2.72
CA GLN A 222 5.25 25.27 -3.04
C GLN A 222 6.25 26.32 -2.52
N GLU A 223 6.67 26.20 -1.26
CA GLU A 223 7.70 27.06 -0.66
C GLU A 223 9.03 26.99 -1.43
N SER A 224 9.30 25.87 -2.10
CA SER A 224 10.52 25.64 -2.89
C SER A 224 10.41 26.08 -4.36
N GLY A 225 9.30 26.72 -4.74
CA GLY A 225 9.07 27.28 -6.08
C GLY A 225 8.29 26.38 -7.04
N CYS A 226 7.65 25.32 -6.55
CA CYS A 226 6.73 24.52 -7.36
C CYS A 226 5.36 25.21 -7.44
N ASN A 227 5.05 25.85 -8.57
CA ASN A 227 3.85 26.69 -8.71
C ASN A 227 2.53 25.91 -8.75
N ASP A 228 2.53 24.68 -9.28
CA ASP A 228 1.34 23.86 -9.41
C ASP A 228 1.62 22.42 -8.95
N VAL A 229 1.56 22.22 -7.64
CA VAL A 229 1.87 20.94 -7.02
C VAL A 229 0.78 19.89 -7.29
N ASN A 230 -0.45 20.33 -7.54
CA ASN A 230 -1.59 19.42 -7.73
C ASN A 230 -1.60 18.78 -9.14
N SER A 231 -0.94 19.40 -10.12
CA SER A 231 -0.81 18.84 -11.48
C SER A 231 0.45 18.00 -11.69
N LEU A 232 1.29 17.84 -10.66
CA LEU A 232 2.50 17.03 -10.77
C LEU A 232 2.17 15.59 -11.13
N THR A 233 2.92 15.05 -12.07
CA THR A 233 2.96 13.61 -12.31
C THR A 233 3.83 12.93 -11.25
N VAL A 234 3.67 11.62 -11.05
CA VAL A 234 4.50 10.85 -10.10
C VAL A 234 5.99 11.03 -10.39
N TYR A 235 6.37 11.06 -11.67
CA TYR A 235 7.74 11.34 -12.10
C TYR A 235 8.22 12.70 -11.59
N GLN A 236 7.48 13.78 -11.88
CA GLN A 236 7.88 15.12 -11.46
C GLN A 236 7.93 15.23 -9.93
N PHE A 237 6.96 14.65 -9.24
CA PHE A 237 6.90 14.61 -7.79
C PHE A 237 8.14 13.95 -7.16
N TYR A 238 8.57 12.79 -7.66
CA TYR A 238 9.80 12.14 -7.18
C TYR A 238 11.07 12.92 -7.54
N GLY A 239 11.13 13.56 -8.71
CA GLY A 239 12.24 14.44 -9.06
C GLY A 239 12.37 15.64 -8.11
N TRP A 240 11.24 16.25 -7.72
CA TRP A 240 11.23 17.30 -6.71
C TRP A 240 11.72 16.81 -5.34
N LEU A 241 11.36 15.59 -4.94
CA LEU A 241 11.82 15.00 -3.69
C LEU A 241 13.34 14.81 -3.64
N GLU A 242 13.94 14.23 -4.69
CA GLU A 242 15.40 14.06 -4.76
C GLU A 242 16.12 15.41 -4.70
N MET A 243 15.61 16.40 -5.44
CA MET A 243 16.17 17.75 -5.41
C MET A 243 16.13 18.38 -4.01
N LEU A 244 15.02 18.21 -3.27
CA LEU A 244 14.91 18.69 -1.89
C LEU A 244 15.86 17.96 -0.93
N GLU A 245 16.03 16.65 -1.09
CA GLU A 245 16.96 15.85 -0.30
C GLU A 245 18.41 16.30 -0.53
N GLU A 246 18.82 16.47 -1.78
CA GLU A 246 20.15 16.98 -2.15
C GLU A 246 20.41 18.37 -1.56
N ARG A 247 19.43 19.28 -1.60
CA ARG A 247 19.54 20.61 -0.98
C ARG A 247 19.71 20.50 0.54
N ASN A 248 18.93 19.65 1.21
CA ASN A 248 19.01 19.46 2.65
C ASN A 248 20.39 18.89 3.06
N GLU A 249 20.91 17.92 2.31
CA GLU A 249 22.23 17.34 2.53
C GLU A 249 23.34 18.38 2.38
N GLN A 250 23.30 19.20 1.32
CA GLN A 250 24.26 20.29 1.10
C GLN A 250 24.22 21.33 2.24
N GLN A 251 23.03 21.71 2.70
CA GLN A 251 22.88 22.62 3.84
C GLN A 251 23.41 22.01 5.14
N ALA A 252 23.13 20.74 5.40
CA ALA A 252 23.65 20.03 6.57
C ALA A 252 25.19 19.97 6.56
N LEU A 253 25.78 19.69 5.41
CA LEU A 253 27.24 19.70 5.23
C LEU A 253 27.84 21.10 5.43
N ALA A 254 27.19 22.15 4.93
CA ALA A 254 27.63 23.53 5.12
C ALA A 254 27.59 23.94 6.60
N LEU A 255 26.50 23.62 7.31
CA LEU A 255 26.36 23.88 8.75
C LEU A 255 27.39 23.10 9.58
N ALA A 256 27.66 21.84 9.23
CA ALA A 256 28.68 21.02 9.90
C ALA A 256 30.09 21.60 9.71
N LYS A 257 30.39 22.17 8.53
CA LYS A 257 31.66 22.88 8.28
C LYS A 257 31.74 24.20 9.04
N ALA A 258 30.64 24.94 9.16
CA ALA A 258 30.60 26.19 9.92
C ALA A 258 30.81 25.99 11.42
N LYS A 259 30.28 24.89 12.01
CA LYS A 259 30.46 24.55 13.44
C LYS A 259 31.87 24.07 13.80
N LYS A 260 32.71 23.73 12.81
CA LYS A 260 34.10 23.29 12.99
C LYS A 260 35.13 24.43 12.86
N ARG A 261 34.67 25.64 12.55
CA ARG A 261 35.47 26.88 12.55
C ARG A 261 35.18 27.66 13.81
#